data_AF-A0AA97EIT1-F1
#
_entry.id   AF-A0AA97EIT1-F1
#
_cell.length_a   1.000
_cell.length_b   1.000
_cell.length_c   1.000
_cell.angle_alpha   90.00
_cell.angle_beta   90.00
_cell.angle_gamma   90.00
#
_symmetry.space_group_name_H-M   'P 1'
#
loop_
_entity.id
_entity.type
_entity.pdbx_description
1 polymer ?
#
loop_
_entity_poly.entity_id
_entity_poly.type
_entity_poly.pdbx_seq_one_letter_code
_entity_poly.pdbx_strand_id
1 'polypeptide(L)'
;MSEKIYNPSLRQVPRDAKAPILPSSGRSSILSWLEEIGRLRSRDVIETIPDEAENEEISDLMGNDDGFEEDDDTDLALDDDD
;
A
#
# COMPACT_ATOMS: atom_id res chain seq x y z
N MET A 1 -4.81 39.25 -4.28
CA MET A 1 -3.90 38.74 -3.24
C MET A 1 -4.48 37.42 -2.77
N SER A 2 -3.77 36.30 -2.97
CA SER A 2 -4.32 34.97 -2.65
C SER A 2 -4.28 34.75 -1.14
N GLU A 3 -5.45 34.62 -0.54
CA GLU A 3 -5.58 34.32 0.89
C GLU A 3 -5.04 32.92 1.15
N LYS A 4 -3.95 32.82 1.92
CA LYS A 4 -3.36 31.54 2.29
C LYS A 4 -4.33 30.84 3.25
N ILE A 5 -5.08 29.88 2.73
CA ILE A 5 -5.89 28.95 3.51
C ILE A 5 -4.94 28.21 4.47
N TYR A 6 -5.00 28.54 5.76
CA TYR A 6 -4.22 27.89 6.79
C TYR A 6 -4.91 26.59 7.21
N ASN A 7 -4.36 25.46 6.77
CA ASN A 7 -4.81 24.14 7.21
C ASN A 7 -4.01 23.69 8.45
N PRO A 8 -4.62 23.62 9.64
CA PRO A 8 -3.93 23.24 10.87
C PRO A 8 -3.40 21.79 10.88
N SER A 9 -3.83 20.96 9.92
CA SER A 9 -3.35 19.59 9.77
C SER A 9 -2.10 19.47 8.89
N LEU A 10 -1.77 20.49 8.08
CA LEU A 10 -0.59 20.45 7.22
C LEU A 10 0.67 20.83 8.00
N ARG A 11 1.73 20.05 7.81
CA ARG A 11 3.06 20.29 8.38
C ARG A 11 4.08 20.34 7.25
N GLN A 12 4.93 21.35 7.25
CA GLN A 12 6.05 21.47 6.31
C GLN A 12 7.35 21.11 7.04
N VAL A 13 8.16 20.23 6.45
CA VAL A 13 9.45 19.81 6.99
C VAL A 13 10.53 19.92 5.90
N PRO A 14 11.74 20.41 6.21
CA PRO A 14 12.85 20.48 5.26
C PRO A 14 13.25 19.09 4.74
N ARG A 15 13.70 19.03 3.49
CA ARG A 15 14.06 17.76 2.82
C ARG A 15 15.30 17.10 3.42
N ASP A 16 16.25 17.89 3.92
CA ASP A 16 17.48 17.39 4.57
C ASP A 16 17.30 17.14 6.08
N ALA A 17 16.10 17.39 6.62
CA ALA A 17 15.83 17.16 8.03
C ALA A 17 15.65 15.65 8.30
N LYS A 18 16.20 15.18 9.42
CA LYS A 18 15.94 13.82 9.89
C LYS A 18 14.45 13.66 10.20
N ALA A 19 13.92 12.46 9.95
CA ALA A 19 12.55 12.12 10.26
C ALA A 19 12.26 12.39 11.75
N PRO A 20 11.16 13.08 12.08
CA PRO A 20 10.79 13.32 13.47
C PRO A 20 10.45 11.99 14.14
N ILE A 21 10.97 11.80 15.36
CA ILE A 21 10.60 10.65 16.19
C ILE A 21 9.15 10.88 16.65
N LEU A 22 8.25 9.99 16.24
CA LEU A 22 6.89 10.03 16.75
C LEU A 22 6.93 9.79 18.26
N PRO A 23 6.34 10.68 19.08
CA PRO A 23 6.26 10.44 20.51
C PRO A 23 5.49 9.13 20.71
N SER A 24 5.97 8.30 21.64
CA SER A 24 5.21 7.13 22.07
C SER A 24 3.85 7.63 22.52
N SER A 25 2.82 7.36 21.74
CA SER A 25 1.44 7.65 22.10
C SER A 25 1.20 6.87 23.38
N GLY A 26 1.30 7.52 24.55
CA GLY A 26 1.10 6.92 25.88
C GLY A 26 -0.33 6.43 26.13
N ARG A 27 -1.09 6.26 25.06
CA ARG A 27 -2.34 5.51 25.03
C ARG A 27 -1.99 4.05 25.32
N SER A 28 -2.87 3.39 26.07
CA SER A 28 -2.84 1.95 26.30
C SER A 28 -2.51 1.23 24.99
N SER A 29 -1.61 0.24 25.06
CA SER A 29 -1.37 -0.67 23.94
C SER A 29 -2.71 -1.12 23.36
N ILE A 30 -2.83 -1.23 22.04
CA ILE A 30 -4.06 -1.72 21.42
C ILE A 30 -4.45 -3.10 21.98
N LEU A 31 -3.47 -3.90 22.38
CA LEU A 31 -3.70 -5.17 23.07
C LEU A 31 -4.35 -4.99 24.44
N SER A 32 -3.85 -4.06 25.26
CA SER A 32 -4.49 -3.73 26.55
C SER A 32 -5.89 -3.15 26.37
N TRP A 33 -6.10 -2.32 25.35
CA TRP A 33 -7.43 -1.79 25.05
C TRP A 33 -8.40 -2.91 24.62
N LEU A 34 -7.95 -3.83 23.76
CA LEU A 34 -8.73 -4.99 23.34
C LEU A 34 -9.04 -5.93 24.51
N GLU A 35 -8.12 -6.08 25.46
CA GLU A 35 -8.32 -6.85 26.69
C GLU A 35 -9.34 -6.18 27.61
N GLU A 36 -9.25 -4.86 27.83
CA GLU A 36 -10.17 -4.09 28.67
C GLU A 36 -11.62 -4.18 28.19
N ILE A 37 -11.84 -4.12 26.88
CA ILE A 37 -13.18 -4.24 26.27
C ILE A 37 -13.63 -5.70 26.06
N GLY A 38 -12.84 -6.68 26.51
CA GLY A 38 -13.15 -8.11 26.38
C GLY A 38 -13.18 -8.63 24.94
N ARG A 39 -12.54 -7.92 23.99
CA ARG A 39 -12.46 -8.32 22.57
C ARG A 39 -11.18 -9.07 22.22
N LEU A 40 -10.21 -9.12 23.13
CA LEU A 40 -9.03 -9.98 22.99
C LEU A 40 -9.41 -11.41 23.38
N ARG A 41 -9.53 -12.30 22.39
CA ARG A 41 -9.76 -13.74 22.58
C ARG A 41 -8.51 -14.50 22.15
N SER A 42 -8.10 -15.50 22.93
CA SER A 42 -7.07 -16.45 22.52
C SER A 42 -7.51 -17.14 21.23
N ARG A 43 -6.57 -17.30 20.29
CA ARG A 43 -6.80 -18.12 19.10
C ARG A 43 -6.85 -19.59 19.55
N ASP A 44 -7.89 -20.31 19.16
CA ASP A 44 -7.88 -21.76 19.27
C ASP A 44 -6.75 -22.28 18.37
N VAL A 45 -5.92 -23.18 18.90
CA VAL A 45 -4.87 -23.84 18.12
C VAL A 45 -5.57 -24.81 17.17
N ILE A 46 -5.99 -24.29 16.03
CA ILE A 46 -6.39 -25.10 14.89
C ILE A 46 -5.06 -25.58 14.31
N GLU A 47 -4.80 -26.89 14.36
CA GLU A 47 -3.82 -27.49 13.48
C GLU A 47 -4.25 -27.14 12.06
N THR A 48 -3.63 -26.10 11.49
CA THR A 48 -3.72 -25.81 10.07
C THR A 48 -3.06 -26.98 9.38
N ILE A 49 -3.84 -28.01 9.08
CA ILE A 49 -3.56 -28.88 7.95
C ILE A 49 -3.49 -27.88 6.78
N PRO A 50 -2.33 -27.71 6.14
CA PRO A 50 -2.30 -26.95 4.91
C PRO A 50 -3.21 -27.71 3.97
N ASP A 51 -4.37 -27.15 3.66
CA ASP A 51 -5.08 -27.54 2.46
C ASP A 51 -4.06 -27.30 1.35
N GLU A 52 -3.52 -28.39 0.82
CA GLU A 52 -2.58 -28.36 -0.30
C GLU A 52 -3.33 -27.70 -1.43
N ALA A 53 -3.14 -26.39 -1.57
CA ALA A 53 -3.83 -25.59 -2.54
C ALA A 53 -3.48 -26.16 -3.90
N GLU A 54 -4.47 -26.77 -4.55
CA GLU A 54 -4.42 -27.17 -5.95
C GLU A 54 -4.08 -25.90 -6.77
N ASN A 55 -2.78 -25.65 -6.95
CA ASN A 55 -2.23 -24.49 -7.67
C ASN A 55 -2.41 -24.62 -9.19
N GLU A 56 -3.28 -25.52 -9.64
CA GLU A 56 -3.46 -25.82 -11.06
C GLU A 56 -4.46 -24.87 -11.74
N GLU A 57 -5.39 -24.24 -11.01
CA GLU A 57 -6.41 -23.35 -11.62
C GLU A 57 -5.92 -21.96 -12.03
N ILE A 58 -4.82 -21.44 -11.46
CA ILE A 58 -4.35 -20.07 -11.77
C ILE A 58 -3.73 -20.01 -13.19
N SER A 59 -3.16 -21.11 -13.67
CA SER A 59 -2.56 -21.19 -15.00
C SER A 59 -3.59 -21.08 -16.13
N ASP A 60 -4.82 -21.53 -15.89
CA ASP A 60 -5.92 -21.42 -16.87
C ASP A 60 -6.55 -20.01 -16.91
N LEU A 61 -6.34 -19.22 -15.85
CA LEU A 61 -6.84 -17.83 -15.76
C LEU A 61 -5.91 -16.82 -16.43
N MET A 62 -4.61 -17.13 -16.55
CA MET A 62 -3.68 -16.31 -17.32
C MET A 62 -3.93 -16.57 -18.81
N GLY A 63 -4.55 -15.60 -19.49
CA GLY A 63 -4.73 -15.64 -20.94
C GLY A 63 -3.41 -15.94 -21.64
N ASN A 64 -3.48 -16.74 -22.71
CA ASN A 64 -2.35 -17.21 -23.50
C ASN A 64 -1.30 -16.10 -23.70
N ASP A 65 -0.03 -16.41 -23.49
CA ASP A 65 1.14 -15.55 -23.74
C ASP A 65 1.37 -15.36 -25.25
N ASP A 66 0.31 -15.09 -26.01
CA ASP A 66 0.42 -14.59 -27.37
C ASP A 66 0.74 -13.10 -27.28
N GLY A 67 2.04 -12.86 -27.18
CA GLY A 67 2.77 -11.74 -27.75
C GLY A 67 2.06 -10.39 -27.72
N PHE A 68 2.54 -9.50 -26.84
CA PHE A 68 2.46 -8.08 -27.14
C PHE A 68 2.98 -7.87 -28.56
N GLU A 69 2.11 -7.48 -29.49
CA GLU A 69 2.55 -6.98 -30.78
C GLU A 69 3.41 -5.76 -30.48
N GLU A 70 4.70 -5.86 -30.78
CA GLU A 70 5.63 -4.75 -30.82
C GLU A 70 5.21 -3.87 -31.99
N ASP A 71 4.16 -3.06 -31.77
CA ASP A 71 3.81 -1.95 -32.65
C ASP A 71 4.92 -0.91 -32.44
N ASP A 72 6.05 -1.19 -33.09
CA ASP A 72 7.27 -0.41 -33.21
C ASP A 72 6.93 1.02 -33.62
N ASP A 73 6.79 1.89 -32.61
CA ASP A 73 7.43 3.21 -32.47
C ASP A 73 7.77 3.97 -33.77
N THR A 74 6.87 3.97 -34.75
CA THR A 74 7.06 4.69 -36.01
C THR A 74 5.79 5.48 -36.35
N ASP A 75 5.66 6.66 -35.71
CA ASP A 75 5.43 7.95 -36.40
C ASP A 75 4.92 9.07 -35.46
N LEU A 76 5.66 9.36 -34.37
CA LEU A 76 5.58 10.69 -33.74
C LEU A 76 6.75 11.55 -34.23
N ALA A 77 6.72 11.88 -35.52
CA ALA A 77 7.47 13.02 -36.05
C ALA A 77 6.93 14.29 -35.36
N LEU A 78 7.54 14.65 -34.23
CA LEU A 78 7.46 16.01 -33.70
C LEU A 78 8.24 16.89 -34.68
N ASP A 79 7.51 17.48 -35.61
CA ASP A 79 7.96 18.59 -36.44
C ASP A 79 8.26 19.78 -35.51
N ASP A 80 9.52 19.85 -35.06
CA ASP A 80 10.12 21.00 -34.40
C ASP A 80 10.73 21.87 -35.51
N ASP A 81 9.89 22.69 -36.15
CA ASP A 81 10.32 23.73 -37.09
C ASP A 81 10.02 25.12 -36.50
N ASP A 82 11.10 25.75 -36.01
CA ASP A 82 11.41 27.17 -35.69
C ASP A 82 10.43 28.07 -34.88
#